data_AF-A0A432QUC7-F1
#
_entry.id   AF-A0A432QUC7-F1
#
_cell.length_a   1.000
_cell.length_b   1.000
_cell.length_c   1.000
_cell.angle_alpha   90.00
_cell.angle_beta   90.00
_cell.angle_gamma   90.00
#
_symmetry.space_group_name_H-M   'P 1'
#
loop_
_entity.id
_entity.type
_entity.pdbx_description
1 polymer ?
#
loop_
_entity_poly.entity_id
_entity_poly.type
_entity_poly.pdbx_seq_one_letter_code
_entity_poly.pdbx_strand_id
1 'polypeptide(L)'
;MLDKTMASLMQQMPLSEDVKNCLISRTGPYAATLEAVEYYERGETQWCIAALQKSGIAEEDLVGSVYLEALKFGEQLLRAF
;
A
#
# COMPACT_ATOMS: atom_id res chain seq x y z
N MET A 1 -15.01 13.11 17.50
CA MET A 1 -13.65 13.08 16.90
C MET A 1 -13.63 12.38 15.54
N LEU A 2 -14.77 12.22 14.86
CA LEU A 2 -14.87 11.63 13.51
C LEU A 2 -15.40 12.62 12.46
N ASP A 3 -15.57 13.90 12.82
CA ASP A 3 -16.18 14.91 11.93
C ASP A 3 -15.19 15.52 10.92
N LYS A 4 -13.92 15.08 10.93
CA LYS A 4 -12.91 15.56 9.98
C LYS A 4 -12.86 14.65 8.76
N THR A 5 -12.99 15.24 7.58
CA THR A 5 -12.82 14.51 6.32
C THR A 5 -11.39 13.98 6.18
N MET A 6 -11.22 12.88 5.44
CA MET A 6 -9.88 12.35 5.10
C MET A 6 -8.99 13.45 4.51
N ALA A 7 -9.54 14.31 3.64
CA ALA A 7 -8.83 15.45 3.06
C ALA A 7 -8.28 16.43 4.11
N SER A 8 -9.08 16.77 5.13
CA SER A 8 -8.65 17.66 6.22
C SER A 8 -7.55 17.04 7.08
N LEU A 9 -7.61 15.73 7.31
CA LEU A 9 -6.58 15.01 8.06
C LEU A 9 -5.26 14.97 7.27
N MET A 10 -5.31 14.68 5.97
CA MET A 10 -4.12 14.56 5.12
C MET A 10 -3.35 15.88 4.95
N GLN A 11 -4.00 17.04 5.06
CA GLN A 11 -3.32 18.35 5.04
C GLN A 11 -2.37 18.57 6.21
N GLN A 12 -2.60 17.90 7.35
CA GLN A 12 -1.78 18.03 8.56
C GLN A 12 -0.63 17.02 8.59
N MET A 13 -0.59 16.07 7.65
CA MET A 13 0.38 14.99 7.63
C MET A 13 1.58 15.34 6.73
N PRO A 14 2.82 15.08 7.17
CA PRO A 14 4.03 15.30 6.39
C PRO A 14 4.23 14.18 5.35
N LEU A 15 3.23 13.99 4.49
CA LEU A 15 3.22 12.99 3.42
C LEU A 15 3.38 13.66 2.06
N SER A 16 3.86 12.91 1.07
CA SER A 16 3.88 13.38 -0.32
C SER A 16 2.46 13.53 -0.88
N GLU A 17 2.31 14.37 -1.90
CA GLU A 17 1.01 14.58 -2.56
C GLU A 17 0.47 13.30 -3.21
N ASP A 18 1.33 12.43 -3.75
CA ASP A 18 0.93 11.14 -4.31
C ASP A 18 0.26 10.23 -3.27
N VAL A 19 0.80 10.20 -2.05
CA VAL A 19 0.21 9.42 -0.94
C VAL A 19 -1.10 10.06 -0.48
N LYS A 20 -1.17 11.38 -0.38
CA LYS A 20 -2.42 12.08 -0.01
C LYS A 20 -3.52 11.84 -1.03
N ASN A 21 -3.22 11.98 -2.32
CA ASN A 21 -4.17 11.72 -3.41
C ASN A 21 -4.66 10.27 -3.39
N CYS A 22 -3.75 9.32 -3.16
CA CYS A 22 -4.13 7.92 -2.99
C CYS A 22 -5.14 7.72 -1.84
N LEU A 23 -4.87 8.30 -0.67
CA LEU A 23 -5.73 8.14 0.51
C LEU A 23 -7.06 8.90 0.41
N ILE A 24 -7.09 10.05 -0.28
CA ILE A 24 -8.29 10.88 -0.42
C ILE A 24 -9.18 10.38 -1.55
N SER A 25 -8.62 10.21 -2.75
CA SER A 25 -9.39 9.97 -3.97
C SER A 25 -9.18 8.58 -4.57
N ARG A 26 -8.35 7.73 -3.96
CA ARG A 26 -8.05 6.37 -4.47
C ARG A 26 -7.43 6.38 -5.86
N THR A 27 -6.62 7.39 -6.15
CA THR A 27 -5.97 7.60 -7.45
C THR A 27 -4.46 7.76 -7.31
N GLY A 28 -3.74 7.61 -8.42
CA GLY A 28 -2.29 7.82 -8.48
C GLY A 28 -1.50 6.52 -8.32
N PRO A 29 -0.17 6.60 -8.21
CA PRO A 29 0.72 5.46 -8.35
C PRO A 29 0.55 4.40 -7.24
N TYR A 30 0.02 4.80 -6.07
CA TYR A 30 -0.16 3.90 -4.92
C TYR A 30 -1.57 3.33 -4.81
N ALA A 31 -2.49 3.67 -5.72
CA ALA A 31 -3.90 3.26 -5.61
C ALA A 31 -4.08 1.74 -5.63
N ALA A 32 -3.40 1.06 -6.55
CA ALA A 32 -3.43 -0.39 -6.66
C ALA A 32 -2.80 -1.08 -5.44
N THR A 33 -1.71 -0.52 -4.90
CA THR A 33 -1.11 -1.00 -3.65
C THR A 33 -2.07 -0.84 -2.47
N LEU A 34 -2.75 0.30 -2.35
CA LEU A 34 -3.73 0.53 -1.30
C LEU A 34 -4.91 -0.42 -1.39
N GLU A 35 -5.44 -0.65 -2.60
CA GLU A 35 -6.49 -1.64 -2.85
C GLU A 35 -6.04 -3.06 -2.45
N ALA A 36 -4.82 -3.45 -2.80
CA ALA A 36 -4.27 -4.75 -2.42
C ALA A 36 -4.17 -4.93 -0.90
N VAL A 37 -3.71 -3.90 -0.17
CA VAL A 37 -3.63 -3.92 1.29
C VAL A 37 -5.02 -4.09 1.91
N GLU A 38 -6.03 -3.38 1.40
CA GLU A 38 -7.39 -3.49 1.92
C GLU A 38 -8.02 -4.88 1.67
N TYR A 39 -7.70 -5.54 0.54
CA TYR A 39 -8.12 -6.93 0.31
C TYR A 39 -7.35 -7.91 1.21
N TYR A 40 -6.06 -7.68 1.40
CA TYR A 40 -5.23 -8.47 2.31
C TYR A 40 -5.78 -8.43 3.74
N GLU A 41 -6.13 -7.25 4.25
CA GLU A 41 -6.72 -7.08 5.60
C GLU A 41 -8.07 -7.81 5.76
N ARG A 42 -8.80 -8.03 4.66
CA ARG A 42 -10.06 -8.77 4.63
C ARG A 42 -9.89 -10.28 4.40
N GLY A 43 -8.66 -10.77 4.21
CA GLY A 43 -8.39 -12.17 3.87
C GLY A 43 -8.81 -12.54 2.44
N GLU A 44 -9.02 -11.56 1.56
CA GLU A 44 -9.49 -11.73 0.20
C GLU A 44 -8.32 -11.93 -0.77
N THR A 45 -7.64 -13.08 -0.66
CA THR A 45 -6.36 -13.36 -1.35
C THR A 45 -6.43 -13.19 -2.86
N GLN A 46 -7.47 -13.68 -3.52
CA GLN A 46 -7.61 -13.58 -4.99
C GLN A 46 -7.69 -12.11 -5.44
N TRP A 47 -8.42 -11.27 -4.70
CA TRP A 47 -8.58 -9.85 -5.02
C TRP A 47 -7.32 -9.05 -4.69
N CYS A 48 -6.60 -9.43 -3.63
CA CYS A 48 -5.29 -8.87 -3.32
C CYS A 48 -4.29 -9.09 -4.48
N ILE A 49 -4.17 -10.33 -4.97
CA ILE A 49 -3.28 -10.65 -6.10
C ILE A 49 -3.69 -9.87 -7.35
N ALA A 50 -4.98 -9.84 -7.67
CA ALA A 50 -5.49 -9.11 -8.81
C ALA A 50 -5.23 -7.59 -8.72
N ALA A 51 -5.28 -7.01 -7.53
CA ALA A 51 -4.93 -5.60 -7.30
C ALA A 51 -3.43 -5.34 -7.49
N LEU A 52 -2.55 -6.21 -6.99
CA LEU A 52 -1.10 -6.08 -7.17
C LEU A 52 -0.67 -6.18 -8.65
N GLN A 53 -1.34 -7.01 -9.43
CA GLN A 53 -1.10 -7.10 -10.88
C GLN A 53 -1.37 -5.78 -11.62
N LYS A 54 -2.30 -4.95 -11.13
CA LYS A 54 -2.54 -3.60 -11.68
C LYS A 54 -1.34 -2.67 -11.50
N SER A 55 -0.47 -2.95 -10.55
CA SER A 55 0.80 -2.24 -10.33
C SER A 55 1.95 -2.76 -11.20
N GLY A 56 1.69 -3.70 -12.11
CA GLY A 56 2.71 -4.28 -13.00
C GLY A 56 3.54 -5.39 -12.37
N ILE A 57 3.13 -5.92 -11.22
CA ILE A 57 3.79 -7.05 -10.55
C ILE A 57 3.21 -8.36 -11.07
N ALA A 58 4.04 -9.22 -11.65
CA ALA A 58 3.62 -10.54 -12.10
C ALA A 58 3.35 -11.46 -10.90
N GLU A 59 2.45 -12.43 -11.05
CA GLU A 59 2.05 -13.31 -9.93
C GLU A 59 3.24 -14.16 -9.44
N GLU A 60 4.04 -14.63 -10.38
CA GLU A 60 5.28 -15.38 -10.15
C GLU A 60 6.32 -14.61 -9.31
N ASP A 61 6.27 -13.27 -9.35
CA ASP A 61 7.22 -12.40 -8.64
C ASP A 61 6.77 -12.11 -7.20
N LEU A 62 5.50 -12.34 -6.86
CA LEU A 62 4.92 -11.96 -5.56
C LEU A 62 5.62 -12.63 -4.38
N VAL A 63 5.80 -13.95 -4.44
CA VAL A 63 6.46 -14.71 -3.36
C VAL A 63 7.97 -14.62 -3.45
N GLY A 64 8.51 -14.62 -4.67
CA GLY A 64 9.95 -14.68 -4.93
C GLY A 64 10.65 -13.37 -4.63
N SER A 65 10.49 -12.37 -5.51
CA SER A 65 11.22 -11.12 -5.41
C SER A 65 10.57 -10.19 -4.39
N VAL A 66 9.24 -9.98 -4.47
CA VAL A 66 8.57 -8.94 -3.69
C VAL A 66 8.49 -9.26 -2.21
N TYR A 67 7.98 -10.44 -1.83
CA TYR A 67 7.81 -10.81 -0.42
C TYR A 67 9.16 -10.96 0.30
N LEU A 68 10.14 -11.64 -0.32
CA LEU A 68 11.45 -11.81 0.30
C LEU A 68 12.22 -10.50 0.40
N GLU A 69 12.07 -9.59 -0.56
CA GLU A 69 12.67 -8.26 -0.48
C GLU A 69 12.02 -7.43 0.64
N ALA A 70 10.70 -7.48 0.79
CA ALA A 70 10.01 -6.84 1.90
C ALA A 70 10.47 -7.37 3.27
N LEU A 71 10.66 -8.69 3.41
CA LEU A 71 11.23 -9.28 4.63
C LEU A 71 12.65 -8.79 4.90
N LYS A 72 13.52 -8.79 3.88
CA LYS A 72 14.90 -8.29 4.02
C LYS A 72 14.93 -6.82 4.42
N PHE A 73 14.07 -6.00 3.82
CA PHE A 73 13.94 -4.59 4.19
C PHE A 73 13.50 -4.44 5.66
N GLY A 74 12.49 -5.20 6.09
CA GLY A 74 12.03 -5.19 7.48
C GLY A 74 13.13 -5.61 8.47
N GLU A 75 13.90 -6.63 8.15
CA GLU A 75 15.06 -7.05 8.94
C GLU A 75 16.13 -5.97 9.05
N GLN A 76 16.43 -5.27 7.95
CA GLN A 76 17.39 -4.17 7.94
C GLN A 76 16.90 -2.99 8.78
N LEU A 77 15.61 -2.64 8.65
CA LEU A 77 15.00 -1.56 9.42
C LEU A 77 15.10 -1.84 10.93
N LEU A 78 14.79 -3.07 11.35
CA LEU A 78 14.88 -3.48 12.76
C LEU A 78 16.30 -3.46 13.32
N ARG A 79 17.33 -3.65 12.48
CA ARG A 79 18.74 -3.57 12.88
C ARG A 79 19.30 -2.15 12.91
N ALA A 80 18.59 -1.20 12.31
CA ALA A 80 19.01 0.21 12.25
C ALA A 80 18.54 1.02 13.48
N PHE A 81 17.76 0.40 14.37
CA PHE A 81 17.33 0.92 15.68
C PHE A 81 17.97 0.11 16.81
#